data_AF-A0AAW2JD69-F1
#
_entry.id   AF-A0AAW2JD69-F1
#
_cell.length_a   1.000
_cell.length_b   1.000
_cell.length_c   1.000
_cell.angle_alpha   90.00
_cell.angle_beta   90.00
_cell.angle_gamma   90.00
#
_symmetry.space_group_name_H-M   'P 1'
#
loop_
_entity.id
_entity.type
_entity.pdbx_description
1 polymer ?
#
loop_
_entity_poly.entity_id
_entity_poly.type
_entity_poly.pdbx_seq_one_letter_code
_entity_poly.pdbx_strand_id
1 'polypeptide(L)'
;MDTNKFNGTNYSDWLRNLRIVLDFENQWYVLDNPLPTALPEGSSPGERLTFKKWLEDNRKVRSIILASMTNETQKQYDRLDDIPSIMLYMKEVYAIPN
;
A
#
# COMPACT_ATOMS: atom_id res chain seq x y z
N MET A 1 6.64 11.90 -18.50
CA MET A 1 6.54 12.17 -17.04
C MET A 1 6.26 10.89 -16.24
N ASP A 2 6.54 9.70 -16.79
CA ASP A 2 6.20 8.41 -16.16
C ASP A 2 7.43 7.61 -15.72
N THR A 3 8.64 8.20 -15.74
CA THR A 3 9.90 7.51 -15.39
C THR A 3 9.90 6.94 -13.98
N ASN A 4 9.10 7.50 -13.07
CA ASN A 4 9.00 7.06 -11.68
C ASN A 4 7.79 6.16 -11.39
N LYS A 5 6.92 5.92 -12.39
CA LYS A 5 5.79 5.00 -12.22
C LYS A 5 6.27 3.56 -12.28
N PHE A 6 5.64 2.70 -11.49
CA PHE A 6 5.88 1.28 -11.58
C PHE A 6 5.40 0.73 -12.92
N ASN A 7 6.30 0.08 -13.65
CA ASN A 7 6.04 -0.49 -14.98
C ASN A 7 6.35 -1.99 -15.07
N GLY A 8 6.61 -2.66 -13.94
CA GLY A 8 6.99 -4.07 -13.89
C GLY A 8 8.48 -4.36 -13.99
N THR A 9 9.33 -3.37 -14.31
CA THR A 9 10.79 -3.56 -14.46
C THR A 9 11.62 -2.77 -13.45
N ASN A 10 11.03 -1.77 -12.79
CA ASN A 10 11.71 -0.79 -11.95
C ASN A 10 11.32 -0.90 -10.46
N TYR A 11 11.05 -2.11 -9.95
CA TYR A 11 10.48 -2.31 -8.61
C TYR A 11 11.29 -1.64 -7.50
N SER A 12 12.62 -1.79 -7.49
CA SER A 12 13.48 -1.21 -6.45
C SER A 12 13.43 0.31 -6.39
N ASP A 13 13.49 0.97 -7.56
CA ASP A 13 13.43 2.43 -7.66
C ASP A 13 12.04 2.97 -7.33
N TRP A 14 11.01 2.28 -7.84
CA TRP A 14 9.62 2.60 -7.51
C TRP A 14 9.35 2.46 -6.00
N LEU A 15 9.77 1.36 -5.37
CA LEU A 15 9.60 1.14 -3.94
C LEU A 15 10.32 2.20 -3.11
N ARG A 16 11.52 2.62 -3.54
CA ARG A 16 12.25 3.73 -2.90
C ARG A 16 11.46 5.05 -2.98
N ASN A 17 10.90 5.37 -4.14
CA ASN A 17 10.08 6.57 -4.31
C ASN A 17 8.78 6.50 -3.50
N LEU A 18 8.11 5.34 -3.49
CA LEU A 18 6.91 5.10 -2.71
C LEU A 18 7.19 5.30 -1.21
N ARG A 19 8.31 4.77 -0.70
CA ARG A 19 8.75 4.99 0.69
C ARG A 19 8.85 6.47 1.05
N ILE A 20 9.43 7.29 0.18
CA ILE A 20 9.58 8.73 0.43
C ILE A 20 8.20 9.41 0.54
N VAL A 21 7.27 9.08 -0.35
CA VAL A 21 5.91 9.65 -0.32
C VAL A 21 5.15 9.20 0.93
N LEU A 22 5.24 7.91 1.30
CA LEU A 22 4.53 7.37 2.46
C LEU A 22 5.11 7.85 3.79
N ASP A 23 6.43 8.10 3.85
CA ASP A 23 7.08 8.70 5.01
C ASP A 23 6.62 10.16 5.19
N PHE A 24 6.51 10.92 4.10
CA PHE A 24 5.93 12.28 4.11
C PHE A 24 4.49 12.31 4.64
N GLU A 25 3.67 11.31 4.28
CA GLU A 25 2.29 11.18 4.76
C GLU A 25 2.18 10.55 6.16
N ASN A 26 3.28 10.08 6.75
CA ASN A 26 3.32 9.32 8.01
C ASN A 26 2.46 8.04 7.97
N GLN A 27 2.50 7.33 6.84
CA GLN A 27 1.66 6.16 6.55
C GLN A 27 2.45 4.91 6.14
N TRP A 28 3.78 4.94 6.20
CA TRP A 28 4.62 3.79 5.88
C TRP A 28 4.20 2.51 6.62
N TYR A 29 3.81 2.65 7.89
CA TYR A 29 3.41 1.54 8.76
C TYR A 29 2.27 0.67 8.17
N VAL A 30 1.47 1.20 7.24
CA VAL A 30 0.37 0.48 6.60
C VAL A 30 0.88 -0.69 5.74
N LEU A 31 2.09 -0.59 5.19
CA LEU A 31 2.63 -1.66 4.34
C LEU A 31 3.02 -2.91 5.14
N ASP A 32 3.46 -2.72 6.38
CA ASP A 32 3.99 -3.78 7.23
C ASP A 32 2.94 -4.31 8.24
N ASN A 33 1.83 -3.59 8.43
CA ASN A 33 0.80 -3.95 9.41
C ASN A 33 -0.50 -4.39 8.72
N PRO A 34 -0.84 -5.69 8.77
CA PRO A 34 -2.10 -6.20 8.21
C PRO A 34 -3.33 -5.63 8.92
N LEU A 35 -4.42 -5.53 8.15
CA LEU A 35 -5.74 -5.13 8.62
C LEU A 35 -6.16 -5.99 9.83
N PRO A 36 -6.61 -5.40 10.96
CA PRO A 36 -7.38 -6.13 11.96
C PRO A 36 -8.70 -6.55 11.31
N THR A 37 -8.94 -7.86 11.16
CA THR A 37 -10.04 -8.42 10.34
C THR A 37 -11.43 -7.89 10.75
N ALA A 38 -11.60 -7.53 12.02
CA ALA A 38 -12.71 -6.74 12.52
C ALA A 38 -12.38 -6.20 13.93
N LEU A 39 -13.08 -5.15 14.36
CA LEU A 39 -13.15 -4.80 15.78
C LEU A 39 -14.12 -5.75 16.50
N PRO A 40 -13.72 -6.38 17.62
CA PRO A 40 -14.62 -7.17 18.45
C PRO A 40 -15.82 -6.36 18.97
N GLU A 41 -16.94 -7.05 19.22
CA GLU A 41 -18.02 -6.45 20.00
C GLU A 41 -17.51 -6.06 21.39
N GLY A 42 -17.80 -4.83 21.80
CA GLY A 42 -17.32 -4.28 23.07
C GLY A 42 -16.01 -3.48 22.99
N SER A 43 -15.39 -3.31 21.81
CA SER A 43 -14.23 -2.41 21.67
C SER A 43 -14.52 -1.02 22.21
N SER A 44 -13.56 -0.49 22.95
CA SER A 44 -13.54 0.84 23.53
C SER A 44 -13.63 1.93 22.46
N PRO A 45 -14.05 3.16 22.82
CA PRO A 45 -14.03 4.28 21.90
C PRO A 45 -12.65 4.55 21.27
N GLY A 46 -11.56 4.35 22.02
CA GLY A 46 -10.19 4.54 21.55
C GLY A 46 -9.76 3.51 20.50
N GLU A 47 -10.13 2.24 20.68
CA GLU A 47 -9.89 1.18 19.69
C GLU A 47 -10.68 1.43 18.41
N ARG A 48 -11.95 1.86 18.54
CA ARG A 48 -12.79 2.22 17.38
C ARG A 48 -12.22 3.39 16.60
N LEU A 49 -11.68 4.40 17.28
CA LEU A 49 -11.04 5.56 16.65
C LEU A 49 -9.76 5.14 15.91
N THR A 50 -8.93 4.33 16.56
CA THR A 50 -7.68 3.81 15.98
C THR A 50 -7.95 2.99 14.72
N PHE A 51 -8.96 2.12 14.76
CA PHE A 51 -9.38 1.33 13.61
C PHE A 51 -9.90 2.18 12.45
N LYS A 52 -10.74 3.19 12.73
CA LYS A 52 -11.23 4.12 11.70
C LYS A 52 -10.08 4.86 11.02
N LYS A 53 -9.13 5.38 11.82
CA LYS A 53 -7.92 6.02 11.30
C LYS A 53 -7.12 5.06 10.41
N TRP A 54 -6.95 3.81 10.85
CA TRP A 54 -6.27 2.80 10.05
C TRP A 54 -6.97 2.56 8.71
N LEU A 55 -8.31 2.43 8.68
CA LEU A 55 -9.07 2.25 7.43
C LEU A 55 -8.89 3.44 6.46
N GLU A 56 -8.89 4.66 6.99
CA GLU A 56 -8.64 5.87 6.21
C GLU A 56 -7.21 5.90 5.65
N ASP A 57 -6.23 5.56 6.47
CA ASP A 57 -4.82 5.52 6.09
C ASP A 57 -4.58 4.41 5.03
N ASN A 58 -5.17 3.21 5.21
CA ASN A 58 -5.14 2.14 4.20
C ASN A 58 -5.73 2.57 2.85
N ARG A 59 -6.88 3.27 2.86
CA ARG A 59 -7.49 3.79 1.63
C ARG A 59 -6.57 4.80 0.93
N LYS A 60 -5.91 5.69 1.68
CA LYS A 60 -4.96 6.67 1.12
C LYS A 60 -3.74 5.99 0.51
N VAL A 61 -3.12 5.07 1.25
CA VAL A 61 -1.96 4.30 0.78
C VAL A 61 -2.29 3.52 -0.49
N ARG A 62 -3.46 2.89 -0.54
CA ARG A 62 -3.98 2.23 -1.75
C ARG A 62 -4.05 3.17 -2.94
N SER A 63 -4.61 4.37 -2.75
CA SER A 63 -4.67 5.38 -3.81
C SER A 63 -3.29 5.82 -4.28
N ILE A 64 -2.33 6.00 -3.36
CA ILE A 64 -0.94 6.37 -3.68
C ILE A 64 -0.28 5.27 -4.51
N ILE A 65 -0.37 4.02 -4.06
CA ILE A 65 0.20 2.86 -4.77
C ILE A 65 -0.37 2.78 -6.19
N LEU A 66 -1.69 2.80 -6.35
CA LEU A 66 -2.34 2.70 -7.66
C LEU A 66 -1.99 3.88 -8.58
N ALA A 67 -1.96 5.11 -8.06
CA ALA A 67 -1.59 6.30 -8.84
C ALA A 67 -0.10 6.32 -9.23
N SER A 68 0.74 5.62 -8.48
CA SER A 68 2.17 5.47 -8.77
C SER A 68 2.49 4.36 -9.78
N MET A 69 1.49 3.69 -10.34
CA MET A 69 1.64 2.65 -11.36
C MET A 69 1.30 3.20 -12.75
N THR A 70 1.81 2.55 -13.81
CA THR A 70 1.26 2.76 -15.15
C THR A 70 -0.15 2.20 -15.25
N ASN A 71 -0.93 2.65 -16.24
CA ASN A 71 -2.32 2.20 -16.41
C ASN A 71 -2.42 0.68 -16.62
N GLU A 72 -1.45 0.08 -17.30
CA GLU A 72 -1.39 -1.36 -17.58
C GLU A 72 -1.22 -2.16 -16.29
N THR A 73 -0.35 -1.71 -15.40
CA THR A 73 -0.08 -2.36 -14.13
C THR A 73 -1.15 -2.06 -13.10
N GLN A 74 -1.67 -0.83 -13.06
CA GLN A 74 -2.74 -0.42 -12.15
C GLN A 74 -3.99 -1.31 -12.27
N LYS A 75 -4.40 -1.66 -13.50
CA LYS A 75 -5.57 -2.55 -13.76
C LYS A 75 -5.43 -3.96 -13.17
N GLN A 76 -4.20 -4.39 -12.85
CA GLN A 76 -3.97 -5.70 -12.23
C GLN A 76 -4.26 -5.67 -10.73
N TYR A 77 -4.15 -4.49 -10.10
CA TYR A 77 -4.23 -4.32 -8.65
C TYR A 77 -5.43 -3.48 -8.18
N ASP A 78 -6.17 -2.83 -9.09
CA ASP A 78 -7.23 -1.87 -8.77
C ASP A 78 -8.48 -2.47 -8.09
N ARG A 79 -8.59 -3.80 -8.03
CA ARG A 79 -9.65 -4.54 -7.33
C ARG A 79 -9.22 -5.13 -5.98
N LEU A 80 -7.96 -4.98 -5.60
CA LEU A 80 -7.43 -5.55 -4.37
C LEU A 80 -7.51 -4.52 -3.23
N ASP A 81 -7.91 -4.95 -2.05
CA ASP A 81 -8.11 -4.07 -0.89
C ASP A 81 -7.07 -4.27 0.22
N ASP A 82 -6.36 -5.41 0.20
CA ASP A 82 -5.35 -5.78 1.19
C ASP A 82 -3.94 -5.39 0.72
N ILE A 83 -3.51 -4.18 1.11
CA ILE A 83 -2.22 -3.61 0.69
C ILE A 83 -1.02 -4.49 1.06
N PRO A 84 -0.90 -5.02 2.30
CA PRO A 84 0.17 -5.93 2.65
C PRO A 84 0.29 -7.14 1.71
N SER A 85 -0.82 -7.79 1.36
CA SER A 85 -0.81 -8.90 0.40
C SER A 85 -0.38 -8.48 -1.00
N ILE A 86 -0.83 -7.31 -1.48
CA ILE A 86 -0.37 -6.76 -2.77
C ILE A 86 1.14 -6.53 -2.74
N MET A 87 1.65 -5.87 -1.69
CA MET A 87 3.06 -5.55 -1.56
C MET A 87 3.92 -6.80 -1.46
N LEU A 88 3.45 -7.83 -0.74
CA LEU A 88 4.10 -9.14 -0.67
C LEU A 88 4.17 -9.81 -2.04
N TYR A 89 3.06 -9.89 -2.76
CA TYR A 89 3.01 -10.43 -4.11
C TYR A 89 3.96 -9.69 -5.07
N MET A 90 3.91 -8.35 -5.06
CA MET A 90 4.79 -7.54 -5.91
C MET A 90 6.27 -7.79 -5.56
N LYS A 91 6.60 -7.96 -4.28
CA LYS A 91 7.95 -8.30 -3.85
C LYS A 91 8.38 -9.67 -4.40
N GLU A 92 7.53 -10.69 -4.30
CA GLU A 92 7.83 -12.03 -4.80
C GLU A 92 8.02 -12.07 -6.32
N VAL A 93 7.23 -11.31 -7.06
CA VAL A 93 7.28 -11.30 -8.53
C VAL A 93 8.40 -10.41 -9.07
N TYR A 94 8.63 -9.24 -8.47
CA TYR A 94 9.48 -8.21 -9.08
C TYR A 94 10.75 -7.88 -8.30
N ALA A 95 10.91 -8.32 -7.04
CA ALA A 95 12.11 -8.04 -6.25
C ALA A 95 13.27 -9.03 -6.49
N ILE A 96 13.20 -9.84 -7.57
CA ILE A 96 14.29 -10.75 -7.93
C ILE A 96 15.55 -9.92 -8.22
N PRO A 97 16.71 -10.23 -7.60
CA PRO A 97 17.95 -9.56 -7.94
C PRO A 97 18.36 -9.98 -9.35
N ASN A 98 18.59 -9.00 -10.22
CA ASN A 98 19.46 -9.20 -11.38
C ASN A 98 20.89 -9.50 -10.92
#